data_AF-A0A511TGM2-F1
#
_entry.id   AF-A0A511TGM2-F1
#
_cell.length_a   1.000
_cell.length_b   1.000
_cell.length_c   1.000
_cell.angle_alpha   90.00
_cell.angle_beta   90.00
_cell.angle_gamma   90.00
#
_symmetry.space_group_name_H-M   'P 1'
#
loop_
_entity.id
_entity.type
_entity.pdbx_description
1 polymer ?
#
loop_
_entity_poly.entity_id
_entity_poly.type
_entity_poly.pdbx_seq_one_letter_code
_entity_poly.pdbx_strand_id
1 'polypeptide(L)'
;MSEGRKSPSTAAPTGSQPRTPTNPGMPRTPTSPGMRVMSAARTAPLEKSKQDGPLGKRLAGEASNQALNALSVLKEFAADFSQRDRFFKYKASIVAGWLVMTAASFAIACPGSSVQTGDMDARLVLSDKLDRPSITIWNESKEEWKDVTLIVNGQYRAAVASVGAGEFMTITPKQLMGTSGAAPADLRFETLEMRSHDDSANLTEDLRNEWKRLLAPKQ
;
A
#
# COMPACT_ATOMS: atom_id res chain seq x y z
N MET A 1 70.88 43.26 -6.36
CA MET A 1 70.98 44.11 -7.56
C MET A 1 69.58 44.28 -8.13
N SER A 2 69.20 45.54 -8.38
CA SER A 2 68.10 46.07 -9.23
C SER A 2 66.65 45.74 -8.81
N GLU A 3 65.84 46.71 -8.33
CA GLU A 3 65.12 47.78 -9.09
C GLU A 3 64.32 47.22 -10.27
N GLY A 4 63.04 47.52 -10.53
CA GLY A 4 62.08 48.50 -10.01
C GLY A 4 61.04 48.83 -11.09
N ARG A 5 59.77 49.08 -10.72
CA ARG A 5 58.70 49.94 -11.35
C ARG A 5 57.33 49.54 -10.77
N LYS A 6 56.65 50.29 -9.88
CA LYS A 6 55.84 51.54 -10.02
C LYS A 6 54.75 51.46 -11.12
N SER A 7 53.46 51.22 -10.78
CA SER A 7 52.34 52.15 -10.39
C SER A 7 51.54 52.66 -11.61
N PRO A 8 50.26 53.12 -11.55
CA PRO A 8 49.40 53.59 -10.42
C PRO A 8 47.95 52.99 -10.37
N SER A 9 47.27 52.89 -9.22
CA SER A 9 46.34 53.83 -8.54
C SER A 9 45.17 54.40 -9.37
N THR A 10 43.92 54.14 -8.95
CA THR A 10 42.87 55.14 -8.67
C THR A 10 41.75 54.49 -7.84
N ALA A 11 41.19 55.25 -6.89
CA ALA A 11 40.28 54.85 -5.83
C ALA A 11 38.84 55.40 -6.02
N ALA A 12 37.86 54.68 -5.44
CA ALA A 12 36.61 55.15 -4.77
C ALA A 12 35.51 55.87 -5.63
N PRO A 13 34.23 56.02 -5.18
CA PRO A 13 33.74 55.90 -3.80
C PRO A 13 32.33 55.26 -3.54
N THR A 14 32.12 55.01 -2.25
CA THR A 14 30.90 54.97 -1.40
C THR A 14 29.51 55.31 -1.97
N GLY A 15 28.48 54.59 -1.49
CA GLY A 15 27.28 55.25 -0.95
C GLY A 15 25.90 54.61 -1.19
N SER A 16 25.23 54.28 -0.08
CA SER A 16 23.76 54.22 0.14
C SER A 16 22.93 53.00 -0.31
N GLN A 17 22.66 52.12 0.65
CA GLN A 17 21.29 51.71 1.01
C GLN A 17 20.89 52.53 2.28
N PRO A 18 19.60 52.72 2.70
CA PRO A 18 18.46 51.79 2.58
C PRO A 18 17.06 52.43 2.39
N ARG A 19 16.03 51.69 1.93
CA ARG A 19 14.62 51.83 2.39
C ARG A 19 13.83 50.51 2.21
N THR A 20 13.30 49.99 3.31
CA THR A 20 12.18 49.03 3.39
C THR A 20 10.88 49.81 3.78
N PRO A 21 9.74 49.16 4.06
CA PRO A 21 8.63 48.89 3.15
C PRO A 21 7.35 49.68 3.52
N THR A 22 6.48 50.01 2.55
CA THR A 22 5.17 50.62 2.86
C THR A 22 4.01 49.77 2.35
N ASN A 23 3.44 49.07 3.33
CA ASN A 23 2.13 48.43 3.53
C ASN A 23 1.07 48.33 2.40
N PRO A 24 0.26 47.24 2.41
CA PRO A 24 -0.84 46.98 1.49
C PRO A 24 -2.14 47.60 1.99
N GLY A 25 -3.01 48.05 1.07
CA GLY A 25 -4.40 48.32 1.40
C GLY A 25 -4.95 49.60 0.79
N MET A 26 -5.39 49.51 -0.46
CA MET A 26 -6.60 50.21 -0.90
C MET A 26 -7.33 49.33 -1.92
N PRO A 27 -8.59 48.93 -1.68
CA PRO A 27 -9.44 48.39 -2.73
C PRO A 27 -9.78 49.54 -3.68
N ARG A 28 -9.42 49.41 -4.96
CA ARG A 28 -9.93 50.31 -6.00
C ARG A 28 -11.44 50.11 -6.12
N THR A 29 -12.22 51.14 -5.83
CA THR A 29 -13.65 51.20 -6.09
C THR A 29 -13.87 51.25 -7.60
N PRO A 30 -14.59 50.31 -8.24
CA PRO A 30 -14.95 50.45 -9.65
C PRO A 30 -16.16 51.39 -9.77
N THR A 31 -15.93 52.59 -10.29
CA THR A 31 -16.98 53.50 -10.73
C THR A 31 -17.54 53.00 -12.07
N SER A 32 -18.60 52.20 -12.03
CA SER A 32 -19.42 51.92 -13.22
C SER A 32 -20.87 51.59 -12.81
N PRO A 33 -21.83 52.52 -13.00
CA PRO A 33 -23.23 52.27 -12.70
C PRO A 33 -23.84 51.49 -13.87
N GLY A 34 -23.76 50.17 -13.83
CA GLY A 34 -24.45 49.32 -14.82
C GLY A 34 -23.87 47.93 -15.06
N MET A 35 -22.67 47.61 -14.57
CA MET A 35 -22.08 46.29 -14.77
C MET A 35 -22.49 45.35 -13.63
N ARG A 36 -23.67 44.71 -13.76
CA ARG A 36 -24.01 43.54 -12.94
C ARG A 36 -23.06 42.42 -13.31
N VAL A 37 -22.01 42.22 -12.52
CA VAL A 37 -21.22 40.99 -12.54
C VAL A 37 -22.14 39.87 -12.03
N MET A 38 -22.78 39.16 -12.95
CA MET A 38 -23.52 37.95 -12.62
C MET A 38 -22.51 36.89 -12.20
N SER A 39 -22.49 36.60 -10.91
CA SER A 39 -21.83 35.45 -10.32
C SER A 39 -22.25 34.18 -11.08
N ALA A 40 -21.33 33.60 -11.85
CA ALA A 40 -21.41 32.21 -12.28
C ALA A 40 -20.85 31.24 -11.21
N ALA A 41 -20.81 31.67 -9.94
CA ALA A 41 -20.63 30.77 -8.82
C ALA A 41 -21.96 30.04 -8.62
N ARG A 42 -22.04 28.80 -9.14
CA ARG A 42 -23.17 27.90 -8.91
C ARG A 42 -23.52 27.89 -7.42
N THR A 43 -24.75 28.30 -7.09
CA THR A 43 -25.31 28.32 -5.74
C THR A 43 -25.85 26.97 -5.26
N ALA A 44 -25.72 25.93 -6.08
CA ALA A 44 -25.90 24.56 -5.63
C ALA A 44 -24.50 23.96 -5.39
N PRO A 45 -24.18 23.45 -4.18
CA PRO A 45 -23.04 22.57 -4.05
C PRO A 45 -23.22 21.44 -5.07
N LEU A 46 -22.18 21.16 -5.85
CA LEU A 46 -22.14 19.92 -6.64
C LEU A 46 -22.51 18.80 -5.69
N GLU A 47 -23.64 18.14 -5.91
CA GLU A 47 -23.92 16.89 -5.24
C GLU A 47 -22.75 15.99 -5.58
N LYS A 48 -21.84 15.85 -4.62
CA LYS A 48 -20.85 14.79 -4.62
C LYS A 48 -21.71 13.56 -4.56
N SER A 49 -22.00 12.98 -5.74
CA SER A 49 -22.74 11.74 -5.90
C SER A 49 -22.24 10.83 -4.81
N LYS A 50 -23.04 10.67 -3.74
CA LYS A 50 -22.79 9.69 -2.71
C LYS A 50 -22.96 8.38 -3.44
N GLN A 51 -21.86 7.86 -3.97
CA GLN A 51 -21.79 6.50 -4.44
C GLN A 51 -21.85 5.63 -3.20
N ASP A 52 -23.04 5.51 -2.63
CA ASP A 52 -23.37 4.53 -1.61
C ASP A 52 -23.39 3.18 -2.32
N GLY A 53 -22.25 2.51 -2.21
CA GLY A 53 -22.01 1.19 -2.76
C GLY A 53 -20.89 0.51 -1.97
N PRO A 54 -20.94 -0.82 -1.85
CA PRO A 54 -19.92 -1.60 -1.14
C PRO A 54 -18.52 -1.24 -1.65
N LEU A 55 -17.53 -1.15 -0.75
CA LEU A 55 -16.16 -0.68 -1.03
C LEU A 55 -15.54 -1.29 -2.30
N GLY A 56 -15.86 -2.54 -2.63
CA GLY A 56 -15.43 -3.19 -3.87
C GLY A 56 -15.97 -2.55 -5.17
N LYS A 57 -17.17 -1.97 -5.17
CA LYS A 57 -17.71 -1.22 -6.32
C LYS A 57 -17.03 0.13 -6.50
N ARG A 58 -16.52 0.74 -5.42
CA ARG A 58 -15.73 1.98 -5.48
C ARG A 58 -14.35 1.72 -6.07
N LEU A 59 -13.67 0.66 -5.61
CA LEU A 59 -12.39 0.22 -6.18
C LEU A 59 -12.53 -0.20 -7.65
N ALA A 60 -13.57 -0.96 -8.00
CA ALA A 60 -13.83 -1.32 -9.39
C ALA A 60 -14.15 -0.10 -10.27
N GLY A 61 -14.92 0.87 -9.74
CA GLY A 61 -15.22 2.13 -10.41
C GLY A 61 -13.99 3.01 -10.63
N GLU A 62 -13.14 3.17 -9.62
CA GLU A 62 -11.88 3.93 -9.71
C GLU A 62 -10.86 3.24 -10.62
N ALA A 63 -10.72 1.91 -10.52
CA ALA A 63 -9.87 1.13 -11.41
C ALA A 63 -10.35 1.19 -12.86
N SER A 64 -11.66 1.16 -13.11
CA SER A 64 -12.20 1.27 -14.48
C SER A 64 -11.92 2.66 -15.09
N ASN A 65 -12.08 3.74 -14.32
CA ASN A 65 -11.78 5.09 -14.78
C ASN A 65 -10.28 5.29 -15.02
N GLN A 66 -9.42 4.78 -14.13
CA GLN A 66 -7.98 4.83 -14.33
C GLN A 66 -7.51 3.95 -15.49
N ALA A 67 -8.11 2.78 -15.70
CA ALA A 67 -7.81 1.91 -16.83
C ALA A 67 -8.20 2.56 -18.15
N LEU A 68 -9.36 3.22 -18.22
CA LEU A 68 -9.79 3.94 -19.41
C LEU A 68 -8.88 5.14 -19.69
N ASN A 69 -8.47 5.89 -18.67
CA ASN A 69 -7.51 6.99 -18.81
C ASN A 69 -6.11 6.48 -19.22
N ALA A 70 -5.67 5.34 -18.69
CA ALA A 70 -4.41 4.71 -19.08
C ALA A 70 -4.46 4.22 -20.52
N LEU A 71 -5.58 3.63 -20.96
CA LEU A 71 -5.79 3.19 -22.34
C LEU A 71 -5.75 4.37 -23.32
N SER A 72 -6.34 5.52 -22.97
CA SER A 72 -6.26 6.71 -23.83
C SER A 72 -4.82 7.22 -23.96
N VAL A 73 -4.08 7.27 -22.85
CA VAL A 73 -2.66 7.66 -22.86
C VAL A 73 -1.82 6.67 -23.68
N LEU A 74 -2.04 5.36 -23.51
CA LEU A 74 -1.35 4.34 -24.31
C LEU A 74 -1.64 4.47 -25.81
N LYS A 75 -2.88 4.78 -26.19
CA LYS A 75 -3.27 4.95 -27.59
C LYS A 75 -2.57 6.16 -28.21
N GLU A 76 -2.46 7.25 -27.47
CA GLU A 76 -1.72 8.45 -27.90
C GLU A 76 -0.22 8.14 -28.07
N PHE A 77 0.40 7.45 -27.10
CA PHE A 77 1.78 6.99 -27.22
C PHE A 77 1.99 6.03 -28.40
N ALA A 78 1.02 5.15 -28.69
CA ALA A 78 1.10 4.22 -29.81
C ALA A 78 1.03 4.95 -31.17
N ALA A 79 0.16 5.95 -31.27
CA ALA A 79 0.06 6.81 -32.46
C ALA A 79 1.37 7.57 -32.68
N ASP A 80 1.91 8.20 -31.63
CA ASP A 80 3.20 8.90 -31.67
C ASP A 80 4.35 7.95 -32.03
N PHE A 81 4.37 6.75 -31.46
CA PHE A 81 5.39 5.74 -31.74
C PHE A 81 5.37 5.29 -33.20
N SER A 82 4.18 5.16 -33.79
CA SER A 82 4.02 4.76 -35.19
C SER A 82 4.69 5.74 -36.15
N GLN A 83 4.67 7.04 -35.83
CA GLN A 83 5.23 8.10 -36.64
C GLN A 83 6.76 8.27 -36.49
N ARG A 84 7.38 7.61 -35.49
CA ARG A 84 8.84 7.75 -35.27
C ARG A 84 9.69 6.88 -36.20
N ASP A 85 10.95 7.29 -36.32
CA ASP A 85 11.97 6.61 -37.12
C ASP A 85 12.28 5.18 -36.66
N ARG A 86 12.71 4.35 -37.63
CA ARG A 86 13.13 2.96 -37.41
C ARG A 86 14.20 2.79 -36.33
N PHE A 87 15.13 3.74 -36.21
CA PHE A 87 16.19 3.70 -35.20
C PHE A 87 15.65 3.91 -33.78
N PHE A 88 14.65 4.77 -33.62
CA PHE A 88 13.98 4.96 -32.34
C PHE A 88 13.21 3.71 -31.95
N LYS A 89 12.46 3.12 -32.90
CA LYS A 89 11.69 1.88 -32.68
C LYS A 89 12.57 0.73 -32.19
N TYR A 90 13.77 0.58 -32.76
CA TYR A 90 14.73 -0.45 -32.36
C TYR A 90 15.25 -0.27 -30.92
N LYS A 91 15.56 0.96 -30.52
CA LYS A 91 15.97 1.24 -29.13
C LYS A 91 14.82 1.02 -28.15
N ALA A 92 13.62 1.47 -28.52
CA ALA A 92 12.43 1.28 -27.71
C ALA A 92 12.07 -0.21 -27.54
N SER A 93 12.22 -1.04 -28.58
CA SER A 93 11.96 -2.48 -28.46
C SER A 93 12.93 -3.18 -27.52
N ILE A 94 14.19 -2.75 -27.46
CA ILE A 94 15.18 -3.29 -26.51
C ILE A 94 14.73 -2.99 -25.07
N VAL A 95 14.36 -1.73 -24.79
CA VAL A 95 13.89 -1.32 -23.46
C VAL A 95 12.58 -2.03 -23.08
N ALA A 96 11.64 -2.13 -24.01
CA ALA A 96 10.38 -2.84 -23.80
C ALA A 96 10.61 -4.32 -23.52
N GLY A 97 11.49 -4.99 -24.28
CA GLY A 97 11.86 -6.37 -24.06
C GLY A 97 12.48 -6.60 -22.67
N TRP A 98 13.35 -5.70 -22.23
CA TRP A 98 13.94 -5.75 -20.89
C TRP A 98 12.89 -5.58 -19.77
N LEU A 99 11.93 -4.65 -19.95
CA LEU A 99 10.84 -4.47 -19.00
C LEU A 99 9.94 -5.70 -18.91
N VAL A 100 9.60 -6.31 -20.05
CA VAL A 100 8.80 -7.55 -20.09
C VAL A 100 9.53 -8.69 -19.37
N MET A 101 10.83 -8.87 -19.61
CA MET A 101 11.64 -9.88 -18.92
C MET A 101 11.71 -9.65 -17.42
N THR A 102 11.86 -8.39 -16.99
CA THR A 102 11.85 -8.03 -15.58
C THR A 102 10.50 -8.35 -14.94
N ALA A 103 9.40 -7.93 -15.57
CA ALA A 103 8.05 -8.18 -15.08
C ALA A 103 7.72 -9.68 -15.01
N ALA A 104 8.13 -10.46 -16.02
CA ALA A 104 7.99 -11.91 -16.00
C ALA A 104 8.79 -12.55 -14.86
N SER A 105 10.02 -12.08 -14.62
CA SER A 105 10.86 -12.56 -13.52
C SER A 105 10.22 -12.27 -12.17
N PHE A 106 9.66 -11.07 -11.97
CA PHE A 106 8.90 -10.74 -10.75
C PHE A 106 7.64 -11.60 -10.59
N ALA A 107 6.90 -11.84 -11.67
CA ALA A 107 5.70 -12.68 -11.62
C ALA A 107 6.01 -14.15 -11.27
N ILE A 108 7.17 -14.66 -11.68
CA ILE A 108 7.62 -16.02 -11.36
C ILE A 108 8.24 -16.09 -9.96
N ALA A 109 9.08 -15.10 -9.60
CA ALA A 109 9.79 -15.07 -8.33
C ALA A 109 8.88 -14.72 -7.14
N CYS A 110 7.83 -13.95 -7.38
CA CYS A 110 6.76 -13.67 -6.42
C CYS A 110 5.46 -14.28 -6.95
N PRO A 111 5.29 -15.62 -6.86
CA PRO A 111 4.02 -16.23 -7.18
C PRO A 111 3.01 -15.67 -6.20
N GLY A 112 2.10 -14.82 -6.72
CA GLY A 112 1.08 -14.06 -6.00
C GLY A 112 1.12 -14.24 -4.49
N SER A 113 1.77 -13.30 -3.78
CA SER A 113 1.48 -13.11 -2.37
C SER A 113 -0.03 -13.09 -2.25
N SER A 114 -0.56 -14.03 -1.47
CA SER A 114 -1.96 -14.09 -1.10
C SER A 114 -2.37 -12.71 -0.62
N VAL A 115 -3.08 -11.98 -1.48
CA VAL A 115 -3.64 -10.68 -1.15
C VAL A 115 -4.68 -10.93 -0.07
N GLN A 116 -4.32 -10.47 1.14
CA GLN A 116 -5.10 -10.30 2.36
C GLN A 116 -5.51 -11.58 3.09
N THR A 117 -4.96 -11.79 4.30
CA THR A 117 -5.67 -11.32 5.51
C THR A 117 -4.73 -10.96 6.68
N GLY A 118 -4.32 -9.68 6.75
CA GLY A 118 -3.79 -8.97 7.93
C GLY A 118 -2.27 -8.96 8.10
N ASP A 119 -1.72 -7.80 8.46
CA ASP A 119 -0.36 -7.31 8.15
C ASP A 119 0.80 -8.08 8.81
N MET A 120 0.52 -9.19 9.50
CA MET A 120 1.53 -9.95 10.22
C MET A 120 2.37 -10.87 9.32
N ASP A 121 2.11 -10.97 8.00
CA ASP A 121 2.77 -11.93 7.09
C ASP A 121 2.75 -13.37 7.63
N ALA A 122 1.57 -13.82 8.05
CA ALA A 122 1.39 -15.12 8.69
C ALA A 122 0.93 -16.18 7.69
N ARG A 123 1.60 -17.33 7.67
CA ARG A 123 1.17 -18.49 6.89
C ARG A 123 0.70 -19.63 7.79
N LEU A 124 -0.49 -20.15 7.49
CA LEU A 124 -1.11 -21.21 8.27
C LEU A 124 -0.95 -22.59 7.62
N VAL A 125 -0.68 -23.60 8.45
CA VAL A 125 -0.70 -25.01 8.07
C VAL A 125 -1.48 -25.80 9.12
N LEU A 126 -2.46 -26.60 8.68
CA LEU A 126 -3.26 -27.45 9.55
C LEU A 126 -2.73 -28.89 9.52
N SER A 127 -2.66 -29.53 10.68
CA SER A 127 -2.26 -30.94 10.80
C SER A 127 -3.29 -31.88 10.18
N ASP A 128 -2.82 -32.97 9.58
CA ASP A 128 -3.63 -34.00 8.93
C ASP A 128 -4.35 -34.93 9.92
N LYS A 129 -4.02 -34.84 11.21
CA LYS A 129 -4.65 -35.59 12.30
C LYS A 129 -5.95 -34.92 12.75
N LEU A 130 -7.04 -35.36 12.14
CA LEU A 130 -8.40 -34.87 12.40
C LEU A 130 -8.88 -35.10 13.84
N ASP A 131 -8.34 -36.11 14.54
CA ASP A 131 -8.67 -36.47 15.92
C ASP A 131 -8.01 -35.55 16.96
N ARG A 132 -6.90 -34.90 16.59
CA ARG A 132 -6.14 -33.97 17.44
C ARG A 132 -5.62 -32.83 16.57
N PRO A 133 -6.51 -31.92 16.15
CA PRO A 133 -6.10 -30.88 15.23
C PRO A 133 -5.06 -29.99 15.92
N SER A 134 -4.05 -29.61 15.15
CA SER A 134 -3.04 -28.63 15.56
C SER A 134 -2.80 -27.68 14.41
N ILE A 135 -2.61 -26.40 14.73
CA ILE A 135 -2.32 -25.36 13.74
C ILE A 135 -0.88 -24.94 13.91
N THR A 136 -0.13 -24.93 12.82
CA THR A 136 1.19 -24.32 12.75
C THR A 136 1.10 -23.00 11.98
N ILE A 137 1.62 -21.93 12.56
CA ILE A 137 1.60 -20.58 11.98
C ILE A 137 3.04 -20.13 11.83
N TRP A 138 3.43 -19.82 10.60
CA TRP A 138 4.76 -19.36 10.21
C TRP A 138 4.79 -17.84 10.15
N ASN A 139 5.83 -17.26 10.73
CA ASN A 139 6.18 -15.86 10.56
C ASN A 139 6.99 -15.69 9.27
N GLU A 140 6.34 -15.30 8.18
CA GLU A 140 7.00 -15.02 6.91
C GLU A 140 7.52 -13.58 6.81
N SER A 141 7.28 -12.76 7.85
CA SER A 141 7.81 -11.41 7.92
C SER A 141 9.33 -11.40 8.12
N LYS A 142 9.93 -10.22 7.91
CA LYS A 142 11.36 -9.98 8.19
C LYS A 142 11.63 -9.60 9.64
N GLU A 143 10.59 -9.50 10.47
CA GLU A 143 10.65 -8.99 11.83
C GLU A 143 10.12 -10.03 12.84
N GLU A 144 10.50 -9.88 14.10
CA GLU A 144 10.00 -10.72 15.18
C GLU A 144 8.59 -10.26 15.58
N TRP A 145 7.63 -11.19 15.70
CA TRP A 145 6.36 -10.89 16.34
C TRP A 145 6.51 -10.93 17.86
N LYS A 146 5.88 -9.99 18.57
CA LYS A 146 5.92 -9.88 20.04
C LYS A 146 4.52 -9.83 20.61
N ASP A 147 4.36 -10.40 21.80
CA ASP A 147 3.12 -10.39 22.58
C ASP A 147 1.89 -10.83 21.77
N VAL A 148 2.06 -11.91 21.01
CA VAL A 148 1.04 -12.42 20.10
C VAL A 148 -0.06 -13.11 20.87
N THR A 149 -1.28 -12.63 20.73
CA THR A 149 -2.50 -13.28 21.22
C THR A 149 -3.24 -13.91 20.05
N LEU A 150 -3.41 -15.22 20.11
CA LEU A 150 -4.30 -15.96 19.21
C LEU A 150 -5.68 -16.06 19.83
N ILE A 151 -6.71 -15.88 19.01
CA ILE A 151 -8.10 -16.02 19.38
C ILE A 151 -8.73 -17.05 18.43
N VAL A 152 -9.17 -18.16 19.01
CA VAL A 152 -9.76 -19.29 18.30
C VAL A 152 -11.25 -19.37 18.62
N ASN A 153 -12.07 -19.49 17.58
CA ASN A 153 -13.54 -19.59 17.67
C ASN A 153 -14.14 -18.43 18.50
N GLY A 154 -13.51 -17.26 18.49
CA GLY A 154 -13.91 -16.06 19.24
C GLY A 154 -13.85 -16.18 20.77
N GLN A 155 -13.49 -17.33 21.33
CA GLN A 155 -13.69 -17.64 22.75
C GLN A 155 -12.42 -18.12 23.46
N TYR A 156 -11.57 -18.86 22.75
CA TYR A 156 -10.37 -19.46 23.31
C TYR A 156 -9.15 -18.64 22.91
N ARG A 157 -8.20 -18.48 23.82
CA ARG A 157 -7.02 -17.65 23.61
C ARG A 157 -5.74 -18.37 23.99
N ALA A 158 -4.67 -18.09 23.25
CA ALA A 158 -3.31 -18.41 23.62
C ALA A 158 -2.44 -17.17 23.49
N ALA A 159 -1.51 -16.98 24.41
CA ALA A 159 -0.51 -15.92 24.33
C ALA A 159 0.86 -16.54 24.03
N VAL A 160 1.59 -15.93 23.11
CA VAL A 160 2.93 -16.32 22.70
C VAL A 160 3.81 -15.09 22.81
N ALA A 161 4.85 -15.18 23.64
CA ALA A 161 5.68 -14.03 23.99
C ALA A 161 6.40 -13.46 22.76
N SER A 162 7.02 -14.33 21.96
CA SER A 162 7.56 -13.92 20.67
C SER A 162 7.72 -15.08 19.69
N VAL A 163 7.81 -14.73 18.40
CA VAL A 163 8.12 -15.65 17.30
C VAL A 163 9.10 -14.96 16.37
N GLY A 164 10.29 -15.52 16.19
CA GLY A 164 11.33 -14.96 15.34
C GLY A 164 10.92 -14.88 13.87
N ALA A 165 11.59 -14.02 13.11
CA ALA A 165 11.42 -13.94 11.67
C ALA A 165 11.79 -15.29 11.00
N GLY A 166 10.90 -15.82 10.16
CA GLY A 166 11.06 -17.13 9.53
C GLY A 166 10.82 -18.33 10.46
N GLU A 167 10.48 -18.11 11.73
CA GLU A 167 10.12 -19.17 12.67
C GLU A 167 8.63 -19.49 12.62
N PHE A 168 8.22 -20.53 13.35
CA PHE A 168 6.83 -20.93 13.44
C PHE A 168 6.44 -21.23 14.88
N MET A 169 5.16 -21.06 15.17
CA MET A 169 4.54 -21.55 16.39
C MET A 169 3.52 -22.64 16.07
N THR A 170 3.35 -23.59 16.98
CA THR A 170 2.29 -24.60 16.87
C THR A 170 1.35 -24.50 18.05
N ILE A 171 0.07 -24.38 17.74
CA ILE A 171 -1.02 -24.27 18.71
C ILE A 171 -1.86 -25.54 18.67
N THR A 172 -2.06 -26.10 19.85
CA THR A 172 -2.95 -27.22 20.12
C THR A 172 -4.06 -26.78 21.07
N PRO A 173 -5.22 -27.46 21.10
CA PRO A 173 -6.31 -27.10 22.00
C PRO A 173 -5.90 -27.04 23.48
N LYS A 174 -4.90 -27.83 23.90
CA LYS A 174 -4.41 -27.81 25.29
C LYS A 174 -3.78 -26.49 25.72
N GLN A 175 -3.27 -25.70 24.77
CA GLN A 175 -2.64 -24.39 25.04
C GLN A 175 -3.67 -23.25 25.04
N LEU A 176 -4.93 -23.54 24.69
CA LEU A 176 -5.98 -22.57 24.52
C LEU A 176 -6.86 -22.46 25.77
N MET A 177 -7.00 -21.24 26.30
CA MET A 177 -7.79 -20.93 27.48
C MET A 177 -8.98 -20.04 27.12
N GLY A 178 -10.19 -20.44 27.55
CA GLY A 178 -11.41 -19.65 27.42
C GLY A 178 -11.97 -19.23 28.78
N THR A 179 -13.12 -18.58 28.79
CA THR A 179 -13.81 -18.16 30.02
C THR A 179 -14.27 -19.34 30.87
N SER A 180 -14.57 -20.48 30.25
CA SER A 180 -14.97 -21.73 30.91
C SER A 180 -13.79 -22.63 31.28
N GLY A 181 -12.55 -22.17 31.11
CA GLY A 181 -11.34 -22.95 31.35
C GLY A 181 -10.66 -23.42 30.05
N ALA A 182 -9.92 -24.53 30.15
CA ALA A 182 -9.17 -25.08 29.03
C ALA A 182 -10.07 -25.49 27.86
N ALA A 183 -9.58 -25.32 26.62
CA ALA A 183 -10.32 -25.77 25.46
C ALA A 183 -10.43 -27.32 25.41
N PRO A 184 -11.53 -27.85 24.86
CA PRO A 184 -11.70 -29.29 24.64
C PRO A 184 -10.60 -29.87 23.75
N ALA A 185 -10.19 -31.13 24.01
CA ALA A 185 -9.11 -31.77 23.23
C ALA A 185 -9.48 -32.03 21.76
N ASP A 186 -10.78 -32.14 21.48
CA ASP A 186 -11.41 -32.33 20.18
C ASP A 186 -11.91 -30.99 19.57
N LEU A 187 -11.46 -29.85 20.11
CA LEU A 187 -11.83 -28.54 19.58
C LEU A 187 -11.49 -28.45 18.09
N ARG A 188 -12.53 -28.19 17.29
CA ARG A 188 -12.35 -27.87 15.88
C ARG A 188 -12.10 -26.38 15.71
N PHE A 189 -11.03 -26.04 15.00
CA PHE A 189 -10.74 -24.65 14.65
C PHE A 189 -11.65 -24.21 13.50
N GLU A 190 -12.55 -23.27 13.79
CA GLU A 190 -13.51 -22.68 12.83
C GLU A 190 -13.11 -21.27 12.43
N THR A 191 -12.71 -20.45 13.42
CA THR A 191 -12.17 -19.10 13.21
C THR A 191 -10.83 -18.95 13.91
N LEU A 192 -9.97 -18.13 13.32
CA LEU A 192 -8.67 -17.83 13.88
C LEU A 192 -8.33 -16.36 13.63
N GLU A 193 -8.09 -15.64 14.72
CA GLU A 193 -7.53 -14.30 14.71
C GLU A 193 -6.21 -14.31 15.47
N MET A 194 -5.30 -13.46 15.04
CA MET A 194 -4.03 -13.21 15.66
C MET A 194 -3.90 -11.71 15.89
N ARG A 195 -3.40 -11.33 17.06
CA ARG A 195 -3.25 -9.93 17.46
C ARG A 195 -1.89 -9.75 18.12
N SER A 196 -1.18 -8.71 17.73
CA SER A 196 0.01 -8.18 18.37
C SER A 196 -0.34 -6.82 18.99
N HIS A 197 0.63 -6.16 19.62
CA HIS A 197 0.48 -4.79 20.09
C HIS A 197 0.18 -3.81 18.94
N ASP A 198 0.91 -3.97 17.84
CA ASP A 198 0.92 -3.02 16.73
C ASP A 198 0.16 -3.51 15.48
N ASP A 199 -0.32 -4.76 15.50
CA ASP A 199 -0.83 -5.42 14.30
C ASP A 199 -1.87 -6.53 14.60
N SER A 200 -2.61 -6.97 13.58
CA SER A 200 -3.55 -8.08 13.65
C SER A 200 -3.71 -8.81 12.31
N ALA A 201 -3.96 -10.10 12.40
CA ALA A 201 -4.30 -10.95 11.25
C ALA A 201 -5.56 -11.78 11.50
N ASN A 202 -6.37 -11.97 10.46
CA ASN A 202 -7.55 -12.83 10.51
C ASN A 202 -7.34 -14.02 9.57
N LEU A 203 -6.89 -15.14 10.12
CA LEU A 203 -6.49 -16.32 9.35
C LEU A 203 -7.67 -17.27 9.09
N THR A 204 -8.91 -16.79 9.22
CA THR A 204 -10.12 -17.63 9.11
C THR A 204 -10.34 -18.15 7.68
N GLU A 205 -10.06 -17.35 6.65
CA GLU A 205 -10.16 -17.83 5.26
C GLU A 205 -9.09 -18.88 4.96
N ASP A 206 -7.83 -18.65 5.38
CA ASP A 206 -6.73 -19.60 5.19
C ASP A 206 -6.99 -20.93 5.89
N LEU A 207 -7.48 -20.86 7.12
CA LEU A 207 -7.90 -22.03 7.88
C LEU A 207 -8.98 -22.83 7.14
N ARG A 208 -10.00 -22.15 6.60
CA ARG A 208 -11.06 -22.82 5.80
C ARG A 208 -10.51 -23.45 4.53
N ASN A 209 -9.54 -22.82 3.88
CA ASN A 209 -8.91 -23.35 2.68
C ASN A 209 -8.06 -24.60 2.99
N GLU A 210 -7.29 -24.59 4.08
CA GLU A 210 -6.54 -25.78 4.52
C GLU A 210 -7.48 -26.93 4.92
N TRP A 211 -8.60 -26.64 5.59
CA TRP A 211 -9.63 -27.64 5.86
C TRP A 211 -10.18 -28.28 4.58
N LYS A 212 -10.51 -27.47 3.56
CA LYS A 212 -10.97 -27.98 2.26
C LYS A 212 -9.93 -28.88 1.61
N ARG A 213 -8.66 -28.50 1.68
CA ARG A 213 -7.53 -29.27 1.15
C ARG A 213 -7.38 -30.62 1.84
N LEU A 214 -7.49 -30.67 3.17
CA LEU A 214 -7.37 -31.91 3.94
C LEU A 214 -8.56 -32.86 3.73
N LEU A 215 -9.76 -32.31 3.52
CA LEU A 215 -10.97 -33.09 3.27
C LEU A 215 -11.14 -33.50 1.80
N ALA A 216 -10.32 -32.97 0.89
CA ALA A 216 -10.36 -33.36 -0.52
C ALA A 216 -9.92 -34.83 -0.67
N PRO A 217 -10.57 -35.60 -1.56
CA PRO A 217 -10.14 -36.97 -1.85
C PRO A 217 -8.71 -36.97 -2.39
N LYS A 218 -7.82 -37.76 -1.78
CA LYS A 218 -6.47 -38.00 -2.32
C LYS A 218 -6.63 -38.75 -3.64
N GLN A 219 -6.19 -38.14 -4.75
CA GLN A 219 -6.10 -38.81 -6.05
C GLN A 219 -4.93 -39.79 -6.07
#